data_AF-A0A818A1H7-F1
#
_entry.id   AF-A0A818A1H7-F1
#
_cell.length_a   1.000
_cell.length_b   1.000
_cell.length_c   1.000
_cell.angle_alpha   90.00
_cell.angle_beta   90.00
_cell.angle_gamma   90.00
#
_symmetry.space_group_name_H-M   'P 1'
#
loop_
_entity.id
_entity.type
_entity.pdbx_description
1 polymer ?
#
loop_
_entity_poly.entity_id
_entity_poly.type
_entity_poly.pdbx_seq_one_letter_code
_entity_poly.pdbx_strand_id
1 'polypeptide(L)'
;MTCYTDPGYVPYRRIPNWTGGLVSTSDDDEDENERQEQRPVTTSNNYLRKCLLCNIEQPLRSHHCDFCNRCVLKYDHHCPYLETCIGEYNHRYFWCFLLTTDILIIWSIMLSSGSFVPFSDWSSWLHINKFRLFAMHILIISVCATTILLCIHSFFALTNSTTWERVSRHRITYLNRLPDEDLNPFHQGYCHNFFYSFLCHRIKEQQWDIVYKKRVEEHVTLYM
;
A
#
# COMPACT_ATOMS: atom_id res chain seq x y z
N MET A 1 10.02 5.26 13.63
CA MET A 1 9.49 3.95 14.07
C MET A 1 9.31 3.02 12.88
N THR A 2 8.59 3.43 11.83
CA THR A 2 8.34 2.66 10.61
C THR A 2 9.59 2.21 9.84
N CYS A 3 10.62 3.07 9.74
CA CYS A 3 11.89 2.75 9.07
C CYS A 3 12.68 1.59 9.71
N TYR A 4 12.42 1.27 10.98
CA TYR A 4 13.11 0.19 11.71
C TYR A 4 12.28 -1.08 11.87
N THR A 5 11.05 -1.08 11.36
CA THR A 5 10.15 -2.23 11.44
C THR A 5 10.20 -3.01 10.14
N ASP A 6 10.28 -4.35 10.25
CA ASP A 6 10.13 -5.26 9.12
C ASP A 6 8.78 -4.99 8.41
N PRO A 7 8.77 -4.69 7.10
CA PRO A 7 7.54 -4.54 6.33
C PRO A 7 6.78 -5.85 6.12
N GLY A 8 7.40 -6.99 6.44
CA GLY A 8 6.91 -8.32 6.14
C GLY A 8 7.67 -8.90 4.95
N TYR A 9 9.00 -8.91 5.01
CA TYR A 9 9.79 -9.59 3.99
C TYR A 9 9.44 -11.08 3.94
N VAL A 10 9.16 -11.60 2.75
CA VAL A 10 8.86 -13.02 2.57
C VAL A 10 10.12 -13.83 2.89
N PRO A 11 10.07 -14.79 3.83
CA PRO A 11 11.24 -15.58 4.19
C PRO A 11 11.70 -16.42 2.99
N TYR A 12 13.01 -16.55 2.82
CA TYR A 12 13.62 -17.41 1.80
C TYR A 12 13.31 -18.88 2.11
N ARG A 13 12.22 -19.41 1.56
CA ARG A 13 11.96 -20.85 1.53
C ARG A 13 12.16 -21.31 0.10
N ARG A 14 13.37 -21.78 -0.20
CA ARG A 14 13.76 -22.32 -1.51
C ARG A 14 12.89 -23.54 -1.80
N ILE A 15 12.15 -23.55 -2.89
CA ILE A 15 11.36 -24.71 -3.31
C ILE A 15 12.34 -25.73 -3.90
N PRO A 16 12.54 -26.92 -3.29
CA PRO A 16 13.36 -27.95 -3.89
C PRO A 16 12.58 -28.58 -5.06
N ASN A 17 13.16 -28.57 -6.27
CA ASN A 17 12.69 -29.28 -7.47
C ASN A 17 11.26 -28.96 -7.95
N TRP A 18 11.09 -27.82 -8.64
CA TRP A 18 9.85 -27.53 -9.37
C TRP A 18 9.97 -27.90 -10.85
N THR A 19 9.09 -28.78 -11.33
CA THR A 19 8.99 -29.22 -12.75
C THR A 19 7.81 -28.57 -13.49
N GLY A 20 7.20 -27.54 -12.93
CA GLY A 20 5.88 -27.04 -13.33
C GLY A 20 5.81 -26.03 -14.48
N GLY A 21 6.63 -26.11 -15.54
CA GLY A 21 6.43 -25.31 -16.75
C GLY A 21 6.81 -23.81 -16.63
N LEU A 22 7.73 -23.39 -17.49
CA LEU A 22 8.03 -21.97 -17.71
C LEU A 22 6.75 -21.23 -18.11
N VAL A 23 6.29 -20.32 -17.26
CA VAL A 23 5.67 -19.09 -17.74
C VAL A 23 6.65 -17.99 -17.38
N SER A 24 7.46 -17.62 -18.37
CA SER A 24 8.34 -16.46 -18.32
C SER A 24 7.47 -15.21 -18.23
N THR A 25 7.55 -14.49 -17.11
CA THR A 25 7.30 -13.05 -17.11
C THR A 25 8.66 -12.39 -16.92
N SER A 26 9.43 -12.38 -18.00
CA SER A 26 10.41 -11.33 -18.24
C SER A 26 9.61 -10.15 -18.78
N ASP A 27 9.68 -9.03 -18.09
CA ASP A 27 9.24 -7.73 -18.60
C ASP A 27 10.20 -7.30 -19.72
N ASP A 28 10.10 -7.95 -20.87
CA ASP A 28 10.70 -7.49 -22.12
C ASP A 28 9.57 -7.46 -23.17
N ASP A 29 9.36 -6.27 -23.73
CA ASP A 29 8.40 -5.97 -24.80
C ASP A 29 8.59 -6.93 -26.00
N GLU A 30 7.51 -7.56 -26.48
CA GLU A 30 7.24 -7.79 -27.92
C GLU A 30 5.85 -8.40 -28.16
N ASP A 31 5.19 -7.90 -29.20
CA ASP A 31 3.86 -8.27 -29.72
C ASP A 31 3.63 -9.78 -29.87
N GLU A 32 2.62 -10.34 -29.20
CA GLU A 32 1.89 -11.51 -29.70
C GLU A 32 0.40 -11.42 -29.35
N ASN A 33 -0.31 -10.64 -30.17
CA ASN A 33 -1.73 -10.79 -30.36
C ASN A 33 -1.96 -12.04 -31.24
N GLU A 34 -2.33 -13.19 -30.66
CA GLU A 34 -3.28 -14.15 -31.24
C GLU A 34 -3.46 -15.42 -30.37
N ARG A 35 -4.73 -15.80 -30.15
CA ARG A 35 -5.25 -17.04 -29.51
C ARG A 35 -5.46 -17.03 -28.00
N GLN A 36 -6.30 -16.10 -27.53
CA GLN A 36 -7.09 -16.30 -26.32
C GLN A 36 -8.29 -17.23 -26.62
N GLU A 37 -8.03 -18.52 -26.68
CA GLU A 37 -9.10 -19.53 -26.66
C GLU A 37 -9.49 -19.81 -25.21
N GLN A 38 -10.80 -19.68 -24.95
CA GLN A 38 -11.49 -19.91 -23.69
C GLN A 38 -11.05 -21.24 -23.05
N ARG A 39 -10.15 -21.18 -22.06
CA ARG A 39 -9.96 -22.31 -21.14
C ARG A 39 -10.88 -22.11 -19.94
N PRO A 40 -11.69 -23.13 -19.59
CA PRO A 40 -12.56 -23.05 -18.43
C PRO A 40 -11.71 -22.87 -17.18
N VAL A 41 -12.26 -22.16 -16.18
CA VAL A 41 -11.67 -21.99 -14.86
C VAL A 41 -11.64 -23.36 -14.16
N THR A 42 -10.67 -24.19 -14.52
CA THR A 42 -10.36 -25.41 -13.78
C THR A 42 -9.47 -25.00 -12.60
N THR A 43 -9.89 -25.41 -11.41
CA THR A 43 -9.29 -25.32 -10.07
C THR A 43 -7.83 -25.80 -10.00
N SER A 44 -6.94 -25.14 -10.72
CA SER A 44 -5.49 -25.23 -10.59
C SER A 44 -4.99 -23.95 -9.91
N ASN A 45 -3.95 -24.08 -9.08
CA ASN A 45 -3.37 -23.03 -8.23
C ASN A 45 -2.71 -21.85 -9.01
N ASN A 46 -3.41 -21.24 -9.97
CA ASN A 46 -2.92 -20.21 -10.89
C ASN A 46 -2.76 -18.81 -10.28
N TYR A 47 -2.90 -18.65 -8.96
CA TYR A 47 -2.69 -17.39 -8.25
C TYR A 47 -1.32 -17.29 -7.57
N LEU A 48 -0.57 -18.39 -7.49
CA LEU A 48 0.81 -18.40 -6.98
C LEU A 48 1.74 -17.89 -8.07
N ARG A 49 2.17 -16.63 -7.93
CA ARG A 49 3.20 -16.04 -8.79
C ARG A 49 4.57 -16.46 -8.29
N LYS A 50 5.56 -16.53 -9.18
CA LYS A 50 6.96 -16.77 -8.80
C LYS A 50 7.74 -15.48 -8.96
N CYS A 51 8.53 -15.12 -7.96
CA CYS A 51 9.55 -14.10 -8.14
C CYS A 51 10.84 -14.78 -8.62
N LEU A 52 11.28 -14.45 -9.83
CA LEU A 52 12.52 -15.01 -10.40
C LEU A 52 13.76 -14.45 -9.68
N LEU A 53 13.74 -13.18 -9.30
CA LEU A 53 14.84 -12.51 -8.59
C LEU A 53 15.08 -13.11 -7.20
N CYS A 54 14.02 -13.35 -6.42
CA CYS A 54 14.11 -13.98 -5.11
C CYS A 54 14.11 -15.52 -5.17
N ASN A 55 13.76 -16.12 -6.31
CA ASN A 55 13.50 -17.56 -6.46
C ASN A 55 12.57 -18.14 -5.36
N ILE A 56 11.44 -17.47 -5.13
CA ILE A 56 10.41 -17.90 -4.18
C ILE A 56 9.03 -17.92 -4.86
N GLU A 57 8.14 -18.76 -4.35
CA GLU A 57 6.69 -18.58 -4.54
C GLU A 57 6.25 -17.31 -3.81
N GLN A 58 5.70 -16.36 -4.54
CA GLN A 58 5.12 -15.13 -3.99
C GLN A 58 3.76 -15.46 -3.38
N PRO A 59 3.59 -15.28 -2.05
CA PRO A 59 2.27 -15.32 -1.45
C PRO A 59 1.34 -14.30 -2.11
N LEU A 60 0.02 -14.55 -2.04
CA LEU A 60 -0.96 -13.61 -2.57
C LEU A 60 -0.76 -12.22 -1.95
N ARG A 61 -0.92 -11.16 -2.75
CA ARG A 61 -0.68 -9.75 -2.39
C ARG A 61 0.78 -9.38 -2.10
N SER A 62 1.74 -10.30 -2.24
CA SER A 62 3.16 -9.95 -2.21
C SER A 62 3.66 -9.40 -3.56
N HIS A 63 4.72 -8.60 -3.48
CA HIS A 63 5.38 -7.99 -4.65
C HIS A 63 6.89 -7.86 -4.38
N HIS A 64 7.71 -7.95 -5.43
CA HIS A 64 9.15 -7.72 -5.33
C HIS A 64 9.43 -6.22 -5.37
N CYS A 65 10.15 -5.68 -4.41
CA CYS A 65 10.60 -4.30 -4.46
C CYS A 65 12.04 -4.24 -4.97
N ASP A 66 12.27 -3.60 -6.11
CA ASP A 66 13.61 -3.49 -6.71
C ASP A 66 14.58 -2.68 -5.84
N PHE A 67 14.08 -1.65 -5.13
CA PHE A 67 14.88 -0.87 -4.20
C PHE A 67 15.36 -1.70 -3.00
N CYS A 68 14.49 -2.55 -2.44
CA CYS A 68 14.81 -3.40 -1.30
C CYS A 68 15.40 -4.77 -1.70
N ASN A 69 15.35 -5.13 -2.99
CA ASN A 69 15.74 -6.42 -3.55
C ASN A 69 15.10 -7.63 -2.85
N ARG A 70 13.86 -7.48 -2.39
CA ARG A 70 13.12 -8.50 -1.62
C ARG A 70 11.63 -8.44 -1.91
N CYS A 71 10.98 -9.60 -1.84
CA CYS A 71 9.54 -9.69 -1.82
C CYS A 71 8.97 -9.25 -0.46
N VAL A 72 7.89 -8.47 -0.49
CA VAL A 72 7.21 -7.93 0.68
C VAL A 72 5.76 -8.40 0.68
N LEU A 73 5.29 -8.90 1.83
CA LEU A 73 3.90 -9.30 2.07
C LEU A 73 2.96 -8.09 2.05
N LYS A 74 1.78 -8.25 1.43
CA LYS A 74 0.77 -7.19 1.23
C LYS A 74 1.44 -5.86 0.89
N TYR A 75 2.21 -5.89 -0.21
CA TYR A 75 3.01 -4.75 -0.63
C TYR A 75 2.11 -3.55 -0.92
N ASP A 76 2.47 -2.41 -0.34
CA ASP A 76 1.79 -1.14 -0.55
C ASP A 76 2.62 -0.22 -1.45
N HIS A 77 3.81 0.17 -1.00
CA HIS A 77 4.78 0.94 -1.78
C HIS A 77 6.17 0.89 -1.14
N HIS A 78 7.21 1.24 -1.90
CA HIS A 78 8.49 1.64 -1.34
C HIS A 78 8.43 3.13 -1.01
N CYS A 79 8.69 3.52 0.23
CA CYS A 79 8.66 4.92 0.66
C CYS A 79 10.09 5.48 0.68
N PRO A 80 10.48 6.38 -0.26
CA PRO A 80 11.82 6.95 -0.28
C PRO A 80 12.13 7.74 0.99
N TYR A 81 11.14 8.43 1.56
CA TYR A 81 11.33 9.23 2.78
C TYR A 81 11.66 8.41 4.02
N LEU A 82 11.27 7.14 4.04
CA LEU A 82 11.53 6.24 5.16
C LEU A 82 12.60 5.20 4.82
N GLU A 83 13.10 5.20 3.58
CA GLU A 83 14.08 4.24 3.05
C GLU A 83 13.69 2.79 3.36
N THR A 84 12.38 2.48 3.26
CA THR A 84 11.84 1.14 3.53
C THR A 84 10.54 0.91 2.77
N CYS A 85 10.19 -0.36 2.56
CA CYS A 85 8.87 -0.71 2.08
C CYS A 85 7.81 -0.48 3.14
N ILE A 86 6.59 -0.17 2.69
CA ILE A 86 5.37 -0.26 3.46
C ILE A 86 4.64 -1.53 3.03
N GLY A 87 4.33 -2.40 3.99
CA GLY A 87 3.72 -3.70 3.77
C GLY A 87 2.90 -4.17 4.97
N GLU A 88 2.58 -5.46 5.00
CA GLU A 88 1.71 -6.09 6.00
C GLU A 88 2.08 -5.73 7.44
N TYR A 89 3.36 -5.80 7.79
CA TYR A 89 3.79 -5.75 9.19
C TYR A 89 4.05 -4.33 9.70
N ASN A 90 4.17 -3.35 8.79
CA ASN A 90 4.49 -1.96 9.17
C ASN A 90 3.52 -0.88 8.67
N HIS A 91 2.49 -1.22 7.88
CA HIS A 91 1.50 -0.24 7.43
C HIS A 91 0.85 0.55 8.58
N ARG A 92 0.58 -0.09 9.73
CA ARG A 92 0.07 0.60 10.93
C ARG A 92 1.03 1.65 11.47
N TYR A 93 2.34 1.38 11.43
CA TYR A 93 3.35 2.31 11.91
C TYR A 93 3.50 3.47 10.94
N PHE A 94 3.38 3.22 9.63
CA PHE A 94 3.29 4.27 8.62
C PHE A 94 2.09 5.19 8.86
N TRP A 95 0.91 4.62 9.10
CA TRP A 95 -0.29 5.39 9.43
C TRP A 95 -0.11 6.22 10.71
N CYS A 96 0.44 5.62 11.78
CA CYS A 96 0.74 6.36 13.01
C CYS A 96 1.78 7.47 12.79
N PHE A 97 2.78 7.26 11.93
CA PHE A 97 3.75 8.28 11.54
C PHE A 97 3.07 9.45 10.83
N LEU A 98 2.14 9.20 9.91
CA LEU A 98 1.36 10.27 9.27
C LEU A 98 0.54 11.04 10.30
N LEU A 99 -0.18 10.35 11.18
CA LEU A 99 -1.00 10.98 12.22
C LEU A 99 -0.17 11.85 13.17
N THR A 100 0.94 11.33 13.69
CA THR A 100 1.77 12.09 14.63
C THR A 100 2.50 13.24 13.95
N THR A 101 2.88 13.09 12.68
CA THR A 101 3.44 14.18 11.86
C THR A 101 2.42 15.28 11.66
N ASP A 102 1.17 14.94 11.33
CA ASP A 102 0.09 15.90 11.14
C ASP A 102 -0.19 16.70 12.43
N ILE A 103 -0.30 16.00 13.57
CA ILE A 103 -0.45 16.62 14.90
C ILE A 103 0.73 17.57 15.20
N LEU A 104 1.97 17.15 14.91
CA LEU A 104 3.15 17.96 15.15
C LEU A 104 3.16 19.24 14.29
N ILE A 105 2.75 19.14 13.01
CA ILE A 105 2.68 20.31 12.12
C ILE A 105 1.58 21.26 12.60
N ILE A 106 0.40 20.76 12.96
CA ILE A 106 -0.70 21.57 13.52
C ILE A 106 -0.23 22.30 14.79
N TRP A 107 0.43 21.58 15.71
CA TRP A 107 1.00 22.17 16.92
C TRP A 107 2.03 23.27 16.57
N SER A 108 2.88 23.02 15.57
CA SER A 108 3.90 23.98 15.12
C SER A 108 3.27 25.25 14.52
N ILE A 109 2.18 25.12 13.77
CA ILE A 109 1.38 26.24 13.24
C ILE A 109 0.78 27.06 14.40
N MET A 110 0.22 26.40 15.42
CA MET A 110 -0.35 27.07 16.59
C MET A 110 0.71 27.84 17.41
N LEU A 111 1.90 27.28 17.60
CA LEU A 111 3.00 28.00 18.27
C LEU A 111 3.51 29.18 17.43
N SER A 112 3.61 28.98 16.11
CA SER A 112 4.14 29.99 15.20
C SER A 112 3.21 31.19 15.06
N SER A 113 1.89 30.99 15.11
CA SER A 113 0.90 32.07 15.07
C SER A 113 0.99 33.02 16.28
N GLY A 114 1.40 32.51 17.46
CA GLY A 114 1.65 33.33 18.64
C GLY A 114 2.94 34.15 18.60
N SER A 115 3.81 33.92 17.62
CA SER A 115 5.15 34.52 17.55
C SER A 115 5.24 35.77 16.65
N PHE A 116 4.11 36.30 16.17
CA PHE A 116 4.08 37.49 15.32
C PHE A 116 4.37 38.76 16.12
N VAL A 117 5.23 39.62 15.55
CA VAL A 117 5.58 40.91 16.16
C VAL A 117 4.69 42.00 15.58
N PRO A 118 3.89 42.72 16.40
CA PRO A 118 3.01 43.78 15.92
C PRO A 118 3.83 45.02 15.51
N PHE A 119 3.36 45.71 14.47
CA PHE A 119 3.90 46.99 13.99
C PHE A 119 2.77 47.87 13.49
N SER A 120 2.92 49.19 13.60
CA SER A 120 1.89 50.17 13.22
C SER A 120 1.73 50.33 11.70
N ASP A 121 2.82 50.18 10.95
CA ASP A 121 2.82 50.25 9.50
C ASP A 121 2.94 48.86 8.84
N TRP A 122 2.18 48.67 7.77
CA TRP A 122 2.11 47.40 7.05
C TRP A 122 3.45 46.95 6.47
N SER A 123 4.26 47.89 5.96
CA SER A 123 5.55 47.59 5.33
C SER A 123 6.56 47.04 6.34
N SER A 124 6.68 47.67 7.51
CA SER A 124 7.59 47.21 8.57
C SER A 124 7.08 45.92 9.22
N TRP A 125 5.76 45.78 9.41
CA TRP A 125 5.16 44.53 9.86
C TRP A 125 5.51 43.37 8.92
N LEU A 126 5.33 43.54 7.61
CA LEU A 126 5.70 42.54 6.61
C LEU A 126 7.21 42.28 6.63
N HIS A 127 8.04 43.32 6.65
CA HIS A 127 9.50 43.16 6.62
C HIS A 127 10.02 42.32 7.79
N ILE A 128 9.43 42.49 8.98
CA ILE A 128 9.84 41.79 10.20
C ILE A 128 9.25 40.37 10.26
N ASN A 129 8.01 40.18 9.78
CA ASN A 129 7.32 38.89 9.86
C ASN A 129 7.46 38.03 8.59
N LYS A 130 8.07 38.51 7.50
CA LYS A 130 8.17 37.80 6.20
C LYS A 130 8.70 36.36 6.31
N PHE A 131 9.73 36.13 7.14
CA PHE A 131 10.27 34.79 7.34
C PHE A 131 9.29 33.88 8.10
N ARG A 132 8.54 34.44 9.06
CA ARG A 132 7.50 33.71 9.80
C ARG A 132 6.32 33.36 8.88
N LEU A 133 5.90 34.30 8.04
CA LEU A 133 4.86 34.07 7.03
C LEU A 133 5.28 32.99 6.03
N PHE A 134 6.53 33.03 5.56
CA PHE A 134 7.07 32.01 4.67
C PHE A 134 7.09 30.62 5.33
N ALA A 135 7.57 30.53 6.58
CA ALA A 135 7.56 29.28 7.34
C ALA A 135 6.13 28.76 7.56
N MET A 136 5.19 29.63 7.94
CA MET A 136 3.78 29.29 8.08
C MET A 136 3.17 28.76 6.78
N HIS A 137 3.52 29.38 5.64
CA HIS A 137 3.05 28.91 4.34
C HIS A 137 3.53 27.49 4.04
N ILE A 138 4.81 27.18 4.29
CA ILE A 138 5.36 25.84 4.13
C ILE A 138 4.62 24.86 5.04
N LEU A 139 4.43 25.19 6.32
CA LEU A 139 3.72 24.32 7.27
C LEU A 139 2.27 24.05 6.83
N ILE A 140 1.58 25.06 6.28
CA ILE A 140 0.21 24.90 5.75
C ILE A 140 0.19 23.94 4.55
N ILE A 141 1.13 24.08 3.61
CA ILE A 141 1.23 23.14 2.48
C ILE A 141 1.53 21.72 3.00
N SER A 142 2.47 21.61 3.94
CA SER A 142 2.85 20.33 4.54
C SER A 142 1.68 19.64 5.24
N VAL A 143 0.91 20.35 6.08
CA VAL A 143 -0.24 19.75 6.77
C VAL A 143 -1.33 19.34 5.78
N CYS A 144 -1.61 20.15 4.76
CA CYS A 144 -2.57 19.76 3.72
C CYS A 144 -2.14 18.47 3.01
N ALA A 145 -0.86 18.37 2.63
CA ALA A 145 -0.33 17.17 1.98
C ALA A 145 -0.38 15.93 2.89
N THR A 146 0.03 16.06 4.16
CA THR A 146 0.02 14.94 5.12
C THR A 146 -1.38 14.50 5.48
N THR A 147 -2.32 15.45 5.64
CA THR A 147 -3.73 15.15 5.89
C THR A 147 -4.36 14.38 4.73
N ILE A 148 -4.12 14.80 3.48
CA ILE A 148 -4.62 14.09 2.29
C ILE A 148 -4.09 12.65 2.27
N LEU A 149 -2.79 12.47 2.49
CA LEU A 149 -2.17 11.16 2.53
C LEU A 149 -2.74 10.29 3.67
N LEU A 150 -2.94 10.86 4.85
CA LEU A 150 -3.56 10.20 6.00
C LEU A 150 -4.99 9.75 5.68
N CYS A 151 -5.79 10.59 5.03
CA CYS A 151 -7.15 10.24 4.60
C CYS A 151 -7.15 9.06 3.61
N ILE A 152 -6.26 9.08 2.61
CA ILE A 152 -6.12 8.02 1.61
C ILE A 152 -5.74 6.69 2.30
N HIS A 153 -4.70 6.68 3.14
CA HIS A 153 -4.29 5.45 3.82
C HIS A 153 -5.29 4.98 4.88
N SER A 154 -6.08 5.88 5.46
CA SER A 154 -7.22 5.51 6.32
C SER A 154 -8.28 4.77 5.50
N PHE A 155 -8.64 5.28 4.32
CA PHE A 155 -9.58 4.61 3.42
C PHE A 155 -9.06 3.24 2.95
N PHE A 156 -7.76 3.13 2.63
CA PHE A 156 -7.14 1.85 2.22
C PHE A 156 -7.13 0.84 3.36
N ALA A 157 -6.80 1.26 4.59
CA ALA A 157 -6.87 0.40 5.77
C ALA A 157 -8.30 -0.09 6.02
N LEU A 158 -9.29 0.81 5.93
CA LEU A 158 -10.71 0.49 6.15
C LEU A 158 -11.31 -0.37 5.03
N THR A 159 -10.79 -0.28 3.81
CA THR A 159 -11.22 -1.12 2.68
C THR A 159 -10.38 -2.38 2.49
N ASN A 160 -9.29 -2.54 3.25
CA ASN A 160 -8.29 -3.59 3.11
C ASN A 160 -7.70 -3.66 1.68
N SER A 161 -7.49 -2.50 1.07
CA SER A 161 -6.76 -2.36 -0.20
C SER A 161 -5.35 -1.85 0.06
N THR A 162 -4.44 -2.07 -0.88
CA THR A 162 -3.17 -1.34 -0.92
C THR A 162 -3.13 -0.33 -2.08
N THR A 163 -2.23 0.64 -1.98
CA THR A 163 -1.90 1.61 -3.04
C THR A 163 -1.50 0.88 -4.31
N TRP A 164 -0.63 -0.12 -4.18
CA TRP A 164 -0.23 -1.00 -5.29
C TRP A 164 -1.44 -1.68 -5.96
N GLU A 165 -2.37 -2.24 -5.18
CA GLU A 165 -3.55 -2.92 -5.73
C GLU A 165 -4.46 -1.99 -6.50
N ARG A 166 -4.57 -0.73 -6.09
CA ARG A 166 -5.41 0.27 -6.78
C ARG A 166 -4.74 0.85 -8.01
N VAL A 167 -3.44 1.17 -7.94
CA VAL A 167 -2.70 1.78 -9.05
C VAL A 167 -2.33 0.75 -10.13
N SER A 168 -2.03 -0.48 -9.73
CA SER A 168 -1.52 -1.53 -10.62
C SER A 168 -2.55 -2.63 -10.91
N ARG A 169 -3.84 -2.39 -10.67
CA ARG A 169 -4.90 -3.41 -10.75
C ARG A 169 -4.82 -4.27 -12.01
N HIS A 170 -4.70 -3.64 -13.18
CA HIS A 170 -4.64 -4.33 -14.48
C HIS A 170 -3.38 -5.19 -14.69
N ARG A 171 -2.28 -4.89 -13.97
CA ARG A 171 -1.03 -5.69 -14.00
C ARG A 171 -1.05 -6.85 -13.00
N ILE A 172 -2.01 -6.88 -12.08
CA ILE A 172 -2.08 -7.90 -11.03
C ILE A 172 -2.97 -9.05 -11.50
N THR A 173 -2.36 -10.22 -11.71
CA THR A 173 -3.01 -11.40 -12.29
C THR A 173 -4.27 -11.89 -11.57
N TYR A 174 -4.37 -11.68 -10.25
CA TYR A 174 -5.54 -12.07 -9.47
C TYR A 174 -6.61 -10.95 -9.37
N LEU A 175 -6.34 -9.73 -9.84
CA LEU A 175 -7.32 -8.65 -9.89
C LEU A 175 -7.80 -8.36 -11.30
N ASN A 176 -6.92 -8.45 -12.30
CA ASN A 176 -7.24 -8.15 -13.69
C ASN A 176 -8.14 -9.19 -14.38
N ARG A 177 -8.36 -10.34 -13.75
CA ARG A 177 -9.26 -11.41 -14.21
C ARG A 177 -10.61 -11.41 -13.49
N LEU A 178 -10.85 -10.49 -12.57
CA LEU A 178 -12.14 -10.42 -11.89
C LEU A 178 -13.22 -9.93 -12.89
N PRO A 179 -14.42 -10.52 -12.86
CA PRO A 179 -15.51 -10.14 -13.78
C PRO A 179 -16.04 -8.73 -13.50
N ASP A 180 -15.94 -8.28 -12.25
CA ASP A 180 -16.30 -6.94 -11.81
C ASP A 180 -15.01 -6.12 -11.52
N GLU A 181 -14.84 -5.03 -12.26
CA GLU A 181 -13.68 -4.14 -12.14
C GLU A 181 -13.64 -3.39 -10.81
N ASP A 182 -14.78 -3.18 -10.16
CA ASP A 182 -14.88 -2.46 -8.88
C ASP A 182 -14.81 -3.40 -7.67
N LEU A 183 -14.86 -4.73 -7.89
CA LEU A 183 -14.82 -5.70 -6.81
C LEU A 183 -13.48 -5.67 -6.07
N ASN A 184 -13.55 -5.47 -4.75
CA ASN A 184 -12.43 -5.65 -3.84
C ASN A 184 -12.58 -6.98 -3.08
N PRO A 185 -11.82 -8.04 -3.45
CA PRO A 185 -11.95 -9.36 -2.85
C PRO A 185 -11.44 -9.45 -1.40
N PHE A 186 -10.76 -8.43 -0.90
CA PHE A 186 -10.21 -8.41 0.47
C PHE A 186 -11.04 -7.57 1.44
N HIS A 187 -12.11 -6.92 0.96
CA HIS A 187 -12.99 -6.16 1.83
C HIS A 187 -13.87 -7.09 2.68
N GLN A 188 -13.56 -7.20 3.97
CA GLN A 188 -14.29 -8.03 4.95
C GLN A 188 -15.19 -7.21 5.88
N GLY A 189 -15.46 -5.95 5.54
CA GLY A 189 -16.23 -4.99 6.33
C GLY A 189 -15.36 -4.01 7.14
N TYR A 190 -15.85 -2.78 7.28
CA TYR A 190 -15.10 -1.67 7.89
C TYR A 190 -14.58 -1.96 9.30
N CYS A 191 -15.44 -2.49 10.18
CA CYS A 191 -15.04 -2.82 11.55
C CYS A 191 -13.95 -3.89 11.55
N HIS A 192 -14.15 -5.00 10.82
CA HIS A 192 -13.16 -6.08 10.74
C HIS A 192 -11.80 -5.55 10.26
N ASN A 193 -11.80 -4.77 9.18
CA ASN A 193 -10.60 -4.21 8.59
C ASN A 193 -9.91 -3.21 9.52
N PHE A 194 -10.66 -2.43 10.30
CA PHE A 194 -10.12 -1.54 11.33
C PHE A 194 -9.42 -2.33 12.44
N PHE A 195 -10.10 -3.33 13.02
CA PHE A 195 -9.49 -4.20 14.05
C PHE A 195 -8.25 -4.92 13.51
N TYR A 196 -8.31 -5.41 12.27
CA TYR A 196 -7.17 -6.04 11.60
C TYR A 196 -5.99 -5.08 11.46
N SER A 197 -6.24 -3.88 10.92
CA SER A 197 -5.18 -2.92 10.60
C SER A 197 -4.53 -2.28 11.82
N PHE A 198 -5.30 -2.03 12.90
CA PHE A 198 -4.85 -1.20 14.02
C PHE A 198 -4.74 -1.93 15.36
N LEU A 199 -5.49 -3.01 15.58
CA LEU A 199 -5.62 -3.63 16.91
C LEU A 199 -5.02 -5.04 17.01
N CYS A 200 -4.84 -5.75 15.89
CA CYS A 200 -4.15 -7.04 15.90
C CYS A 200 -2.62 -6.87 16.02
N HIS A 201 -2.11 -7.00 17.25
CA HIS A 201 -0.67 -6.87 17.54
C HIS A 201 0.16 -8.08 17.06
N ARG A 202 -0.41 -9.29 17.11
CA ARG A 202 0.18 -10.54 16.60
C ARG A 202 -0.45 -10.88 15.26
N ILE A 203 0.24 -10.52 14.19
CA ILE A 203 -0.12 -10.91 12.84
C ILE A 203 0.18 -12.40 12.72
N LYS A 204 -0.83 -13.26 12.91
CA LYS A 204 -0.81 -14.51 12.14
C LYS A 204 -0.98 -14.05 10.71
N GLU A 205 0.02 -14.31 9.87
CA GLU A 205 -0.04 -14.04 8.43
C GLU A 205 -1.41 -14.46 7.91
N GLN A 206 -2.21 -13.49 7.49
CA GLN A 206 -3.55 -13.78 7.02
C GLN A 206 -3.42 -14.57 5.73
N GLN A 207 -4.10 -15.71 5.66
CA GLN A 207 -4.13 -16.53 4.46
C GLN A 207 -5.02 -15.84 3.41
N TRP A 208 -4.43 -14.87 2.71
CA TRP A 208 -5.12 -14.03 1.73
C TRP A 208 -5.72 -14.84 0.58
N ASP A 209 -5.12 -15.99 0.26
CA ASP A 209 -5.63 -16.95 -0.70
C ASP A 209 -7.00 -17.54 -0.30
N ILE A 210 -7.20 -17.85 0.98
CA ILE A 210 -8.48 -18.34 1.50
C ILE A 210 -9.53 -17.23 1.43
N VAL A 211 -9.17 -16.00 1.84
CA VAL A 211 -10.07 -14.84 1.81
C VAL A 211 -10.49 -14.53 0.37
N TYR A 212 -9.53 -14.53 -0.55
CA TYR A 212 -9.76 -14.29 -1.97
C TYR A 212 -10.72 -15.34 -2.56
N LYS A 213 -10.41 -16.64 -2.41
CA LYS A 213 -11.24 -17.72 -2.96
C LYS A 213 -12.67 -17.63 -2.46
N LYS A 214 -12.85 -17.51 -1.15
CA LYS A 214 -14.17 -17.39 -0.53
C LYS A 214 -14.97 -16.22 -1.12
N ARG A 215 -14.36 -15.03 -1.25
CA ARG A 215 -15.06 -13.85 -1.75
C ARG A 215 -15.41 -13.95 -3.24
N VAL A 216 -14.50 -14.48 -4.05
CA VAL A 216 -14.75 -14.67 -5.48
C VAL A 216 -15.84 -15.71 -5.72
N GLU A 217 -15.82 -16.83 -4.98
CA GLU A 217 -16.88 -17.86 -5.05
C GLU A 217 -18.25 -17.32 -4.60
N GLU A 218 -18.30 -16.56 -3.50
CA GLU A 218 -19.51 -15.86 -3.04
C GLU A 218 -20.07 -14.92 -4.12
N HIS A 219 -19.20 -14.13 -4.76
CA HIS A 219 -19.62 -13.19 -5.81
C HIS A 219 -20.15 -13.95 -7.04
N VAL A 220 -19.43 -14.94 -7.56
CA VAL A 220 -19.90 -15.73 -8.72
C VAL A 220 -21.26 -16.37 -8.45
N THR A 221 -21.49 -16.88 -7.24
CA THR A 221 -22.77 -17.52 -6.86
C THR A 221 -23.93 -16.52 -6.79
N LEU A 222 -23.68 -15.25 -6.49
CA LEU A 222 -24.72 -14.21 -6.40
C LEU A 222 -25.19 -13.67 -7.77
N TYR A 223 -24.38 -13.85 -8.81
CA TYR A 223 -24.62 -13.31 -10.16
C TYR A 223 -24.78 -14.39 -11.24
N MET A 224 -24.92 -15.67 -10.85
CA MET A 224 -25.38 -16.79 -11.69
C MET A 224 -26.83 -17.15 -11.33
#